data_AF-A0A7L4TPY7-F1
#
_entry.id   AF-A0A7L4TPY7-F1
#
_cell.length_a   1.000
_cell.length_b   1.000
_cell.length_c   1.000
_cell.angle_alpha   90.00
_cell.angle_beta   90.00
_cell.angle_gamma   90.00
#
_symmetry.space_group_name_H-M   'P 1'
#
loop_
_entity.id
_entity.type
_entity.pdbx_description
1 polymer ?
#
loop_
_entity_poly.entity_id
_entity_poly.type
_entity_poly.pdbx_seq_one_letter_code
_entity_poly.pdbx_strand_id
1 'polypeptide(L)'
;MKIEDTENILSKEQETKLIEFFNKKIDAKAMAKMIRKLNFIVALGVMREDETLQLEIENVEDGYFWLNELAEVLDPYFESDTI
;
A
#
# COMPACT_ATOMS: atom_id res chain seq x y z
N MET A 1 -17.49 -7.32 25.59
CA MET A 1 -16.07 -7.67 25.42
C MET A 1 -15.36 -6.38 25.07
N LYS A 2 -14.52 -5.84 25.96
CA LYS A 2 -13.69 -4.68 25.62
C LYS A 2 -12.59 -5.22 24.71
N ILE A 3 -12.62 -4.84 23.44
CA ILE A 3 -11.47 -5.05 22.56
C ILE A 3 -10.49 -3.98 23.02
N GLU A 4 -9.45 -4.39 23.75
CA GLU A 4 -8.31 -3.52 23.99
C GLU A 4 -7.61 -3.36 22.63
N ASP A 5 -7.57 -2.12 22.13
CA ASP A 5 -6.83 -1.76 20.93
C ASP A 5 -5.33 -1.95 21.20
N THR A 6 -4.82 -3.16 21.03
CA THR A 6 -3.36 -3.38 20.97
C THR A 6 -2.86 -2.76 19.68
N GLU A 7 -2.23 -1.59 19.78
CA GLU A 7 -1.49 -1.00 18.67
C GLU A 7 -0.47 -2.02 18.14
N ASN A 8 -0.54 -2.32 16.85
CA ASN A 8 0.38 -3.22 16.19
C ASN A 8 1.68 -2.47 15.88
N ILE A 9 2.58 -2.41 16.87
CA ILE A 9 3.83 -1.66 16.79
C ILE A 9 4.90 -2.52 16.10
N LEU A 10 5.55 -1.96 15.07
CA LEU A 10 6.71 -2.61 14.45
C LEU A 10 7.84 -2.82 15.46
N SER A 11 8.48 -3.97 15.41
CA SER A 11 9.74 -4.18 16.12
C SER A 11 10.85 -3.27 15.57
N LYS A 12 11.86 -2.98 16.39
CA LYS A 12 13.03 -2.19 15.96
C LYS A 12 13.79 -2.80 14.79
N GLU A 13 13.80 -4.12 14.69
CA GLU A 13 14.39 -4.81 13.56
C GLU A 13 13.60 -4.55 12.26
N GLN A 14 12.27 -4.59 12.32
CA GLN A 14 11.40 -4.29 11.17
C GLN A 14 11.56 -2.83 10.71
N GLU A 15 11.52 -1.88 11.65
CA GLU A 15 11.77 -0.45 11.35
C GLU A 15 13.12 -0.26 10.63
N THR A 16 14.19 -0.87 11.16
CA THR A 16 15.54 -0.77 10.59
C THR A 16 15.58 -1.31 9.16
N LYS A 17 14.98 -2.49 8.93
CA LYS A 17 14.93 -3.11 7.61
C LYS A 17 14.16 -2.26 6.59
N LEU A 18 13.06 -1.63 7.00
CA LEU A 18 12.29 -0.73 6.13
C LEU A 18 13.10 0.51 5.76
N ILE A 19 13.77 1.14 6.73
CA ILE A 19 14.66 2.28 6.50
C ILE A 19 15.78 1.90 5.52
N GLU A 20 16.43 0.76 5.74
CA GLU A 20 17.50 0.30 4.84
C GLU A 20 16.99 0.00 3.43
N PHE A 21 15.80 -0.59 3.31
CA PHE A 21 15.19 -0.89 2.02
C PHE A 21 14.97 0.40 1.21
N PHE A 22 14.34 1.41 1.80
CA PHE A 22 14.06 2.67 1.08
C PHE A 22 15.30 3.54 0.86
N ASN A 23 16.31 3.44 1.73
CA ASN A 23 17.56 4.19 1.55
C ASN A 23 18.52 3.55 0.55
N LYS A 24 18.49 2.21 0.39
CA LYS A 24 19.53 1.48 -0.36
C LYS A 24 19.02 0.71 -1.58
N LYS A 25 17.72 0.41 -1.67
CA LYS A 25 17.17 -0.47 -2.72
C LYS A 25 16.26 0.26 -3.70
N ILE A 26 15.30 1.04 -3.19
CA ILE A 26 14.36 1.77 -4.03
C ILE A 26 13.88 3.03 -3.32
N ASP A 27 13.87 4.14 -4.03
CA ASP A 27 13.32 5.40 -3.55
C ASP A 27 11.83 5.26 -3.19
N ALA A 28 11.41 5.82 -2.05
CA ALA A 28 10.04 5.69 -1.55
C ALA A 28 9.01 6.24 -2.55
N LYS A 29 9.29 7.39 -3.17
CA LYS A 29 8.45 8.00 -4.20
C LYS A 29 8.39 7.15 -5.46
N ALA A 30 9.49 6.54 -5.88
CA ALA A 30 9.50 5.59 -6.98
C ALA A 30 8.63 4.35 -6.68
N MET A 31 8.73 3.80 -5.47
CA MET A 31 7.90 2.66 -5.03
C MET A 31 6.41 3.03 -5.02
N ALA A 32 6.04 4.17 -4.43
CA ALA A 32 4.65 4.63 -4.39
C ALA A 32 4.04 4.77 -5.79
N LYS A 33 4.79 5.36 -6.74
CA LYS A 33 4.37 5.44 -8.15
C LYS A 33 4.17 4.08 -8.80
N MET A 34 5.03 3.11 -8.48
CA MET A 34 4.92 1.76 -9.02
C MET A 34 3.70 1.02 -8.44
N ILE A 35 3.47 1.14 -7.13
CA ILE A 35 2.28 0.59 -6.47
C ILE A 35 1.01 1.13 -7.12
N ARG A 36 0.88 2.46 -7.27
CA ARG A 36 -0.29 3.10 -7.88
C ARG A 36 -0.53 2.66 -9.32
N LYS A 37 0.55 2.51 -10.11
CA LYS A 37 0.44 1.99 -11.48
C LYS A 37 -0.06 0.56 -11.53
N LEU A 38 0.45 -0.32 -10.65
CA LEU A 38 0.00 -1.71 -10.58
C LEU A 38 -1.45 -1.78 -10.09
N ASN A 39 -1.81 -1.04 -9.05
CA ASN A 39 -3.19 -0.94 -8.57
C ASN A 39 -4.15 -0.45 -9.67
N PHE A 40 -3.76 0.53 -10.47
CA PHE A 40 -4.57 0.98 -11.60
C PHE A 40 -4.79 -0.13 -12.64
N ILE A 41 -3.76 -0.92 -12.96
CA ILE A 41 -3.89 -2.06 -13.88
C ILE A 41 -4.82 -3.13 -13.31
N VAL A 42 -4.69 -3.44 -12.01
CA VAL A 42 -5.58 -4.39 -11.32
C VAL A 42 -7.03 -3.90 -11.37
N ALA A 43 -7.28 -2.63 -11.05
CA ALA A 43 -8.62 -2.04 -11.12
C ALA A 43 -9.20 -2.12 -12.55
N LEU A 44 -8.39 -1.83 -13.58
CA LEU A 44 -8.81 -2.02 -14.97
C LEU A 44 -9.16 -3.47 -15.29
N GLY A 45 -8.43 -4.44 -14.74
CA GLY A 45 -8.71 -5.86 -14.90
C GLY A 45 -10.05 -6.26 -14.26
N VAL A 46 -10.31 -5.77 -13.04
CA VAL A 46 -11.60 -5.95 -12.36
C VAL A 46 -12.74 -5.35 -13.19
N MET A 47 -12.60 -4.11 -13.69
CA MET A 47 -13.61 -3.46 -14.53
C MET A 47 -13.86 -4.18 -15.86
N ARG A 48 -12.91 -5.00 -16.32
CA ARG A 48 -13.02 -5.81 -17.53
C ARG A 48 -13.57 -7.22 -17.26
N GLU A 49 -13.96 -7.49 -16.02
CA GLU A 49 -14.45 -8.79 -15.58
C GLU A 49 -13.43 -9.92 -15.87
N ASP A 50 -12.12 -9.63 -15.69
CA ASP A 50 -11.08 -10.65 -15.82
C ASP A 50 -11.35 -11.82 -14.86
N GLU A 51 -11.53 -13.01 -15.43
CA GLU A 51 -11.99 -14.19 -14.68
C GLU A 51 -11.09 -14.52 -13.48
N THR A 52 -9.77 -14.33 -13.60
CA THR A 52 -8.84 -14.63 -12.51
C THR A 52 -8.97 -13.62 -11.38
N LEU A 53 -9.13 -12.34 -11.70
CA LEU A 53 -9.34 -11.30 -10.70
C LEU A 53 -10.72 -11.42 -10.03
N GLN A 54 -11.74 -11.85 -10.77
CA GLN A 54 -13.08 -12.07 -10.21
C GLN A 54 -13.13 -13.24 -9.22
N LEU A 55 -12.34 -14.29 -9.44
CA LEU A 55 -12.24 -15.43 -8.49
C LEU A 55 -11.67 -15.01 -7.14
N GLU A 56 -10.86 -13.95 -7.10
CA GLU A 56 -10.15 -13.47 -5.92
C GLU A 56 -10.60 -12.05 -5.52
N ILE A 57 -11.82 -11.65 -5.89
CA ILE A 57 -12.26 -10.25 -5.82
C ILE A 57 -12.13 -9.64 -4.41
N GLU A 58 -12.47 -10.39 -3.35
CA GLU A 58 -12.34 -9.92 -1.97
C GLU A 58 -10.88 -9.63 -1.60
N ASN A 59 -9.95 -10.52 -1.97
CA ASN A 59 -8.52 -10.33 -1.75
C ASN A 59 -7.95 -9.19 -2.61
N VAL A 60 -8.49 -9.00 -3.81
CA VAL A 60 -8.12 -7.91 -4.71
C VAL A 60 -8.56 -6.56 -4.14
N GLU A 61 -9.78 -6.46 -3.61
CA GLU A 61 -10.29 -5.24 -2.98
C GLU A 61 -9.49 -4.87 -1.73
N ASP A 62 -9.24 -5.83 -0.84
CA ASP A 62 -8.42 -5.63 0.36
C ASP A 62 -6.99 -5.21 0.00
N GLY A 63 -6.37 -5.93 -0.94
CA GLY A 63 -5.03 -5.62 -1.42
C GLY A 63 -4.94 -4.25 -2.09
N TYR A 64 -5.93 -3.90 -2.91
CA TYR A 64 -6.02 -2.60 -3.58
C TYR A 64 -6.09 -1.46 -2.56
N PHE A 65 -6.89 -1.61 -1.50
CA PHE A 65 -6.99 -0.64 -0.42
C PHE A 65 -5.63 -0.44 0.27
N TRP A 66 -5.03 -1.51 0.82
CA TRP A 66 -3.79 -1.40 1.59
C TRP A 66 -2.59 -0.94 0.77
N LEU A 67 -2.52 -1.31 -0.50
CA LEU A 67 -1.47 -0.85 -1.40
C LEU A 67 -1.60 0.65 -1.70
N ASN A 68 -2.81 1.18 -1.85
CA ASN A 68 -2.99 2.62 -2.01
C ASN A 68 -2.65 3.38 -0.73
N GLU A 69 -3.07 2.89 0.44
CA GLU A 69 -2.67 3.47 1.74
C GLU A 69 -1.15 3.48 1.92
N LEU A 70 -0.47 2.37 1.58
CA LEU A 70 0.99 2.32 1.62
C LEU A 70 1.62 3.33 0.65
N ALA A 71 1.09 3.46 -0.56
CA ALA A 71 1.60 4.45 -1.52
C ALA A 71 1.43 5.89 -0.99
N GLU A 72 0.34 6.17 -0.27
CA GLU A 72 0.10 7.46 0.35
C GLU A 72 1.08 7.74 1.50
N VAL A 73 1.37 6.75 2.34
CA VAL A 73 2.40 6.87 3.39
C VAL A 73 3.79 7.16 2.79
N LEU A 74 4.11 6.56 1.64
CA LEU A 74 5.43 6.68 1.01
C LEU A 74 5.63 7.96 0.19
N ASP A 75 4.58 8.48 -0.45
CA ASP A 75 4.61 9.68 -1.29
C ASP A 75 3.21 10.30 -1.35
N PRO A 76 2.81 11.09 -0.34
CA PRO A 76 1.46 11.64 -0.26
C PRO A 76 1.08 12.42 -1.52
N TYR A 77 -0.13 12.22 -2.03
CA TYR A 77 -0.65 13.01 -3.15
C TYR A 77 -1.16 14.37 -2.72
N PHE A 78 -1.77 14.41 -1.54
CA PHE A 78 -2.22 15.64 -0.91
C PHE A 78 -1.27 15.91 0.24
N GLU A 79 -0.16 16.58 -0.03
CA GLU A 79 0.46 17.37 1.02
C GLU A 79 -0.62 18.34 1.48
N SER A 80 -1.18 18.15 2.69
CA SER A 80 -1.85 19.26 3.33
C SER A 80 -0.78 20.32 3.50
N ASP A 81 -0.75 21.30 2.61
CA ASP A 81 -0.04 22.56 2.79
C ASP A 81 -0.43 23.07 4.17
N THR A 82 0.33 22.68 5.19
CA THR A 82 0.14 23.14 6.54
C THR A 82 1.00 24.38 6.62
N ILE A 83 0.37 25.49 6.26
CA ILE A 83 0.82 26.87 6.47
C ILE A 83 1.04 27.11 7.95
#